data_AF-A0AAF0Q975-F1
#
_entry.id   AF-A0AAF0Q975-F1
#
_cell.length_a   1.000
_cell.length_b   1.000
_cell.length_c   1.000
_cell.angle_alpha   90.00
_cell.angle_beta   90.00
_cell.angle_gamma   90.00
#
_symmetry.space_group_name_H-M   'P 1'
#
loop_
_entity.id
_entity.type
_entity.pdbx_description
1 polymer ?
#
loop_
_entity_poly.entity_id
_entity_poly.type
_entity_poly.pdbx_seq_one_letter_code
_entity_poly.pdbx_strand_id
1 'polypeptide(L)'
;MKNHHMIVFLFSLFLIMSLGSFVSCNEETKVYIVYLGEHNGDKTLKEIEDHYFSFLHSVKGTTTSKEDVRASLVHSYKNVINGFSAVLTPQEVDMISGTNMNMRHLNYPSLAIPNLNDTVTARRRLTNVGASKSIYFASAKPPLGFSIEISPPVLPFNHVGSKRTFTITVKAHRDMMDRIPKDQYVFGWYSWNDGIHNVRSPIAVKLA
;
A
#
# COMPACT_ATOMS: atom_id res chain seq x y z
N MET A 1 36.84 64.04 14.07
CA MET A 1 35.41 63.66 13.89
C MET A 1 35.22 63.08 12.51
N LYS A 2 35.33 61.76 12.38
CA LYS A 2 35.03 60.92 11.19
C LYS A 2 35.50 59.55 11.62
N ASN A 3 34.59 58.57 11.69
CA ASN A 3 34.83 57.09 11.75
C ASN A 3 33.62 56.33 12.35
N HIS A 4 32.61 57.02 12.90
CA HIS A 4 31.39 56.32 13.37
C HIS A 4 30.43 55.89 12.25
N HIS A 5 30.38 56.61 11.11
CA HIS A 5 29.47 56.26 10.02
C HIS A 5 29.88 54.99 9.25
N MET A 6 31.17 54.65 9.20
CA MET A 6 31.64 53.47 8.48
C MET A 6 31.36 52.16 9.23
N ILE A 7 31.34 52.20 10.57
CA ILE A 7 31.07 51.04 11.42
C ILE A 7 29.58 50.67 11.41
N VAL A 8 28.69 51.66 11.36
CA VAL A 8 27.23 51.43 11.29
C VAL A 8 26.83 50.78 9.96
N PHE A 9 27.46 51.17 8.85
CA PHE A 9 27.20 50.60 7.53
C PHE A 9 27.68 49.14 7.40
N LEU A 10 28.80 48.79 8.04
CA LEU A 10 29.30 47.41 8.08
C LEU A 10 28.40 46.50 8.91
N PHE A 11 27.86 46.98 10.04
CA PHE A 11 26.89 46.25 10.83
C PHE A 11 25.54 46.08 10.12
N SER A 12 25.08 47.08 9.36
CA SER A 12 23.81 46.95 8.60
C SER A 12 23.94 45.99 7.42
N LEU A 13 25.10 45.92 6.77
CA LEU A 13 25.34 44.95 5.69
C LEU A 13 25.48 43.51 6.22
N PHE A 14 26.07 43.34 7.41
CA PHE A 14 26.20 42.04 8.06
C PHE A 14 24.85 41.48 8.55
N LEU A 15 23.94 42.35 9.00
CA LEU A 15 22.59 41.95 9.41
C LEU A 15 21.74 41.46 8.21
N ILE A 16 21.95 42.03 7.02
CA ILE A 16 21.23 41.63 5.80
C ILE A 16 21.76 40.29 5.24
N MET A 17 23.04 39.95 5.45
CA MET A 17 23.56 38.61 5.10
C MET A 17 23.14 37.49 6.06
N SER A 18 22.70 37.82 7.28
CA SER A 18 22.15 36.81 8.22
C SER A 18 20.68 36.43 7.92
N LEU A 19 20.01 37.18 7.03
CA LEU A 19 18.65 36.91 6.55
C LEU A 19 18.67 36.25 5.16
N GLY A 20 19.68 35.42 4.86
CA GLY A 20 19.87 34.83 3.54
C GLY A 20 19.99 33.31 3.50
N SER A 21 20.09 32.64 4.64
CA SER A 21 19.98 31.18 4.67
C SER A 21 18.49 30.83 4.78
N PHE A 22 17.77 30.96 3.67
CA PHE A 22 16.72 29.99 3.42
C PHE A 22 17.44 28.66 3.34
N VAL A 23 17.55 27.97 4.48
CA VAL A 23 17.64 26.52 4.47
C VAL A 23 16.39 26.12 3.70
N SER A 24 16.54 25.88 2.40
CA SER A 24 15.63 24.98 1.72
C SER A 24 15.72 23.73 2.56
N CYS A 25 14.68 23.45 3.33
CA CYS A 25 14.45 22.11 3.84
C CYS A 25 14.35 21.25 2.58
N ASN A 26 15.48 20.79 2.06
CA ASN A 26 15.51 19.69 1.11
C ASN A 26 15.13 18.48 1.96
N GLU A 27 13.84 18.37 2.21
CA GLU A 27 13.28 17.13 2.69
C GLU A 27 13.46 16.14 1.55
N GLU A 28 14.29 15.14 1.82
CA GLU A 28 14.62 14.11 0.88
C GLU A 28 13.33 13.43 0.43
N THR A 29 12.91 13.71 -0.81
CA THR A 29 11.73 13.11 -1.39
C THR A 29 11.96 11.62 -1.60
N LYS A 30 10.97 10.79 -1.27
CA LYS A 30 11.04 9.34 -1.46
C LYS A 30 9.91 8.87 -2.37
N VAL A 31 10.09 7.71 -2.99
CA VAL A 31 9.03 7.07 -3.77
C VAL A 31 8.10 6.33 -2.81
N TYR A 32 6.81 6.68 -2.84
CA TYR A 32 5.76 6.02 -2.07
C TYR A 32 4.72 5.41 -3.00
N ILE A 33 4.09 4.32 -2.59
CA ILE A 33 2.89 3.79 -3.23
C ILE A 33 1.67 4.39 -2.55
N VAL A 34 0.93 5.22 -3.28
CA VAL A 34 -0.36 5.77 -2.87
C VAL A 34 -1.45 4.79 -3.29
N TYR A 35 -2.06 4.13 -2.32
CA TYR A 35 -3.20 3.27 -2.53
C TYR A 35 -4.51 4.08 -2.43
N LEU A 36 -5.45 3.84 -3.34
CA LEU A 36 -6.72 4.58 -3.48
C LEU A 36 -7.95 3.65 -3.46
N GLY A 37 -7.82 2.43 -2.92
CA GLY A 37 -8.95 1.51 -2.75
C GLY A 37 -9.13 0.45 -3.84
N GLU A 38 -10.31 -0.15 -3.92
CA GLU A 38 -10.67 -1.06 -5.01
C GLU A 38 -11.23 -0.26 -6.20
N HIS A 39 -10.92 -0.71 -7.41
CA HIS A 39 -11.50 -0.19 -8.65
C HIS A 39 -12.40 -1.27 -9.27
N ASN A 40 -13.62 -0.90 -9.69
CA ASN A 40 -14.60 -1.85 -10.24
C ASN A 40 -14.16 -2.46 -11.58
N GLY A 41 -13.17 -1.86 -12.24
CA GLY A 41 -12.66 -2.29 -13.54
C GLY A 41 -13.30 -1.57 -14.72
N ASP A 42 -14.25 -0.65 -14.45
CA ASP A 42 -15.06 -0.01 -15.49
C ASP A 42 -14.44 1.27 -16.06
N LYS A 43 -13.47 1.89 -15.38
CA LYS A 43 -12.76 3.07 -15.89
C LYS A 43 -11.64 2.68 -16.85
N THR A 44 -11.50 3.48 -17.90
CA THR A 44 -10.40 3.45 -18.85
C THR A 44 -9.08 3.90 -18.20
N LEU A 45 -7.97 3.56 -18.84
CA LEU A 45 -6.63 3.97 -18.39
C LEU A 45 -6.52 5.49 -18.21
N LYS A 46 -7.11 6.24 -19.14
CA LYS A 46 -7.08 7.69 -19.15
C LYS A 46 -7.86 8.29 -17.97
N GLU A 47 -9.05 7.77 -17.69
CA GLU A 47 -9.85 8.20 -16.54
C GLU A 47 -9.17 7.90 -15.19
N ILE A 48 -8.38 6.82 -15.13
CA ILE A 48 -7.59 6.46 -13.95
C ILE A 48 -6.40 7.44 -13.79
N GLU A 49 -5.64 7.68 -14.86
CA GLU A 49 -4.49 8.59 -14.85
C GLU A 49 -4.92 10.04 -14.57
N ASP A 50 -6.02 10.51 -15.15
CA ASP A 50 -6.57 11.84 -14.90
C ASP A 50 -7.00 12.00 -13.43
N HIS A 51 -7.60 10.97 -12.85
CA HIS A 51 -7.95 10.94 -11.43
C HIS A 51 -6.71 10.98 -10.53
N TYR A 52 -5.67 10.20 -10.84
CA TYR A 52 -4.41 10.19 -10.08
C TYR A 52 -3.68 11.53 -10.17
N PHE A 53 -3.65 12.12 -11.36
CA PHE A 53 -3.07 13.44 -11.58
C PHE A 53 -3.82 14.52 -10.78
N SER A 54 -5.16 14.51 -10.82
CA SER A 54 -5.98 15.43 -10.03
C SER A 54 -5.73 15.29 -8.53
N PHE A 55 -5.59 14.06 -8.04
CA PHE A 55 -5.27 13.79 -6.64
C PHE A 55 -3.88 14.31 -6.26
N LEU A 56 -2.85 13.99 -7.06
CA LEU A 56 -1.48 14.47 -6.84
C LEU A 56 -1.40 15.99 -6.85
N HIS A 57 -2.07 16.65 -7.80
CA HIS A 57 -2.12 18.11 -7.86
C HIS A 57 -2.74 18.72 -6.59
N SER A 58 -3.73 18.06 -5.98
CA SER A 58 -4.32 18.52 -4.72
C SER A 58 -3.35 18.43 -3.54
N VAL A 59 -2.48 17.42 -3.52
CA VAL A 59 -1.48 17.20 -2.47
C VAL A 59 -0.27 18.13 -2.64
N LYS A 60 0.22 18.30 -3.88
CA LYS A 60 1.39 19.15 -4.18
C LYS A 60 1.11 20.66 -4.15
N GLY A 61 -0.17 21.04 -4.03
CA GLY A 61 -0.61 22.42 -4.01
C GLY A 61 -0.56 23.12 -5.37
N THR A 62 -1.15 24.32 -5.43
CA THR A 62 -1.34 25.11 -6.66
C THR A 62 -0.08 25.80 -7.17
N THR A 63 0.99 25.82 -6.37
CA THR A 63 2.29 26.41 -6.74
C THR A 63 3.16 25.47 -7.60
N THR A 64 2.80 24.19 -7.66
CA THR A 64 3.52 23.19 -8.45
C THR A 64 3.00 23.17 -9.89
N SER A 65 3.88 23.23 -10.88
CA SER A 65 3.48 23.20 -12.28
C SER A 65 2.85 21.84 -12.65
N LYS A 66 2.02 21.81 -13.70
CA LYS A 66 1.42 20.54 -14.17
C LYS A 66 2.49 19.55 -14.60
N GLU A 67 3.58 20.05 -15.16
CA GLU A 67 4.74 19.29 -15.62
C GLU A 67 5.48 18.65 -14.44
N ASP A 68 5.68 19.38 -13.35
CA ASP A 68 6.34 18.86 -12.14
C ASP A 68 5.46 17.82 -11.41
N VAL A 69 4.13 18.04 -11.39
CA VAL A 69 3.18 17.05 -10.87
C VAL A 69 3.26 15.75 -11.69
N ARG A 70 3.35 15.85 -13.03
CA ARG A 70 3.51 14.66 -13.89
C ARG A 70 4.86 13.98 -13.68
N ALA A 71 5.95 14.74 -13.54
CA ALA A 71 7.28 14.19 -13.28
C ALA A 71 7.36 13.44 -11.95
N SER A 72 6.50 13.80 -10.99
CA SER A 72 6.41 13.13 -9.70
C SER A 72 5.68 11.78 -9.76
N LEU A 73 4.88 11.51 -10.80
CA LEU A 73 4.19 10.23 -10.99
C LEU A 73 5.17 9.20 -11.58
N VAL A 74 5.54 8.20 -10.77
CA VAL A 74 6.51 7.17 -11.15
C VAL A 74 5.84 6.00 -11.87
N HIS A 75 4.69 5.54 -11.36
CA HIS A 75 3.97 4.41 -11.94
C HIS A 75 2.48 4.44 -11.58
N SER A 76 1.61 3.98 -12.48
CA SER A 76 0.18 3.82 -12.21
C SER A 76 -0.19 2.33 -12.15
N TYR A 77 -0.62 1.87 -10.98
CA TYR A 77 -1.09 0.50 -10.79
C TYR A 77 -2.55 0.39 -11.21
N LYS A 78 -2.83 -0.53 -12.14
CA LYS A 78 -4.17 -0.70 -12.74
C LYS A 78 -4.76 -2.10 -12.59
N ASN A 79 -3.92 -3.09 -12.36
CA ASN A 79 -4.32 -4.50 -12.40
C ASN A 79 -4.64 -5.10 -11.03
N VAL A 80 -3.88 -4.70 -10.00
CA VAL A 80 -3.88 -5.37 -8.68
C VAL A 80 -4.39 -4.45 -7.57
N ILE A 81 -4.05 -3.17 -7.65
CA ILE A 81 -4.46 -2.13 -6.70
C ILE A 81 -4.91 -0.90 -7.51
N ASN A 82 -5.89 -0.15 -7.01
CA ASN A 82 -6.12 1.22 -7.48
C ASN A 82 -5.08 2.08 -6.76
N GLY A 83 -4.13 2.65 -7.48
CA GLY A 83 -3.10 3.46 -6.86
C GLY A 83 -1.97 3.79 -7.82
N PHE A 84 -1.01 4.57 -7.34
CA PHE A 84 0.14 4.97 -8.12
C PHE A 84 1.37 5.08 -7.21
N SER A 85 2.57 4.97 -7.75
CA SER A 85 3.78 5.39 -7.05
C SER A 85 4.15 6.82 -7.44
N ALA A 86 4.54 7.61 -6.45
CA ALA A 86 4.95 8.99 -6.65
C ALA A 86 6.09 9.39 -5.74
N VAL A 87 6.88 10.37 -6.20
CA VAL A 87 7.91 11.04 -5.41
C VAL A 87 7.23 12.09 -4.54
N LEU A 88 7.28 11.88 -3.22
CA LEU A 88 6.61 12.72 -2.23
C LEU A 88 7.55 13.21 -1.12
N THR A 89 7.25 14.39 -0.56
CA THR A 89 7.86 14.88 0.69
C THR A 89 7.19 14.25 1.91
N PRO A 90 7.85 14.23 3.08
CA PRO A 90 7.22 13.84 4.35
C PRO A 90 5.91 14.59 4.66
N GLN A 91 5.83 15.91 4.43
CA GLN A 91 4.57 16.64 4.64
C GLN A 91 3.46 16.18 3.70
N GLU A 92 3.79 15.97 2.42
CA GLU A 92 2.82 15.47 1.45
C GLU A 92 2.28 14.11 1.91
N VAL A 93 3.15 13.20 2.39
CA VAL A 93 2.76 11.90 2.94
C VAL A 93 1.82 12.04 4.14
N ASP A 94 2.12 12.94 5.07
CA ASP A 94 1.28 13.19 6.25
C ASP A 94 -0.12 13.71 5.88
N MET A 95 -0.24 14.48 4.80
CA MET A 95 -1.55 14.90 4.28
C MET A 95 -2.40 13.72 3.76
N ILE A 96 -1.77 12.64 3.27
CA ILE A 96 -2.47 11.49 2.67
C ILE A 96 -2.67 10.33 3.65
N SER A 97 -1.75 10.17 4.62
CA SER A 97 -1.68 9.03 5.54
C SER A 97 -2.84 8.97 6.55
N GLY A 98 -3.56 10.08 6.75
CA GLY A 98 -4.74 10.16 7.63
C GLY A 98 -5.96 9.37 7.15
N THR A 99 -5.93 8.82 5.93
CA THR A 99 -6.99 7.93 5.44
C THR A 99 -6.74 6.50 5.92
N ASN A 100 -7.64 5.95 6.75
CA ASN A 100 -7.54 4.59 7.31
C ASN A 100 -7.69 3.52 6.20
N MET A 101 -6.63 3.36 5.41
CA MET A 101 -6.54 2.47 4.26
C MET A 101 -6.31 1.04 4.73
N ASN A 102 -7.34 0.19 4.67
CA ASN A 102 -7.23 -1.20 5.08
C ASN A 102 -6.58 -2.06 3.97
N MET A 103 -5.25 -2.01 3.85
CA MET A 103 -4.46 -2.77 2.86
C MET A 103 -4.71 -4.29 2.91
N ARG A 104 -5.25 -4.82 4.02
CA ARG A 104 -5.52 -6.26 4.17
C ARG A 104 -6.54 -6.80 3.17
N HIS A 105 -7.42 -5.96 2.65
CA HIS A 105 -8.43 -6.35 1.66
C HIS A 105 -7.95 -6.27 0.21
N LEU A 106 -6.70 -5.83 -0.03
CA LEU A 106 -6.11 -5.85 -1.35
C LEU A 106 -6.18 -7.23 -1.97
N ASN A 107 -6.59 -7.32 -3.24
CA ASN A 107 -6.63 -8.58 -3.97
C ASN A 107 -5.23 -9.01 -4.44
N TYR A 108 -4.32 -9.17 -3.48
CA TYR A 108 -2.91 -9.48 -3.72
C TYR A 108 -2.64 -10.99 -3.51
N PRO A 109 -1.72 -11.60 -4.29
CA PRO A 109 -1.33 -13.02 -4.16
C PRO A 109 -0.46 -13.30 -2.92
N SER A 110 -0.59 -12.50 -1.86
CA SER A 110 -0.05 -12.74 -0.53
C SER A 110 -0.91 -12.02 0.50
N LEU A 111 -0.70 -12.35 1.78
CA LEU A 111 -1.41 -11.73 2.89
C LEU A 111 -0.45 -11.46 4.04
N ALA A 112 -0.24 -10.19 4.35
CA ALA A 112 0.49 -9.74 5.52
C ALA A 112 -0.50 -9.21 6.57
N ILE A 113 -0.37 -9.67 7.81
CA ILE A 113 -1.19 -9.24 8.95
C ILE A 113 -0.24 -8.77 10.06
N PRO A 114 0.08 -7.47 10.11
CA PRO A 114 0.82 -6.91 11.22
C PRO A 114 -0.08 -6.79 12.46
N ASN A 115 0.51 -6.94 13.64
CA ASN A 115 -0.10 -6.66 14.94
C ASN A 115 -1.49 -7.32 15.11
N LEU A 116 -1.57 -8.63 14.90
CA LEU A 116 -2.81 -9.38 15.09
C LEU A 116 -3.09 -9.58 16.59
N ASN A 117 -4.21 -9.05 17.09
CA ASN A 117 -4.65 -9.23 18.49
C ASN A 117 -5.45 -10.53 18.71
N ASP A 118 -6.42 -10.81 17.85
CA ASP A 118 -7.31 -11.97 17.98
C ASP A 118 -7.57 -12.57 16.60
N THR A 119 -8.47 -11.94 15.84
CA THR A 119 -8.96 -12.47 14.59
C THR A 119 -8.97 -11.39 13.51
N VAL A 120 -8.56 -11.75 12.30
CA VAL A 120 -8.66 -10.91 11.11
C VAL A 120 -9.21 -11.72 9.95
N THR A 121 -10.12 -11.11 9.20
CA THR A 121 -10.62 -11.66 7.94
C THR A 121 -10.15 -10.79 6.78
N ALA A 122 -9.65 -11.44 5.73
CA ALA A 122 -9.24 -10.82 4.49
C ALA A 122 -10.09 -11.37 3.33
N ARG A 123 -10.54 -10.50 2.43
CA ARG A 123 -11.30 -10.86 1.23
C ARG A 123 -10.36 -10.93 0.03
N ARG A 124 -10.55 -11.92 -0.83
CA ARG A 124 -9.82 -12.09 -2.10
C ARG A 124 -10.77 -12.50 -3.22
N ARG A 125 -10.34 -12.24 -4.46
CA ARG A 125 -11.08 -12.55 -5.68
C ARG A 125 -10.14 -13.22 -6.69
N LEU A 126 -10.46 -14.44 -7.09
CA LEU A 126 -9.79 -15.14 -8.19
C LEU A 126 -10.54 -14.94 -9.50
N THR A 127 -9.78 -14.92 -10.59
CA THR A 127 -10.30 -14.97 -11.96
C THR A 127 -9.75 -16.25 -12.59
N ASN A 128 -10.63 -17.10 -13.14
CA ASN A 128 -10.17 -18.27 -13.88
C ASN A 128 -9.55 -17.82 -15.21
N VAL A 129 -8.29 -18.21 -15.44
CA VAL A 129 -7.58 -17.98 -16.70
C VAL A 129 -7.23 -19.29 -17.42
N GLY A 130 -7.59 -20.44 -16.83
CA GLY A 130 -7.40 -21.77 -17.38
C GLY A 130 -8.65 -22.29 -18.08
N ALA A 131 -8.81 -23.62 -18.12
CA ALA A 131 -9.92 -24.28 -18.78
C ALA A 131 -11.30 -23.89 -18.20
N SER A 132 -12.36 -24.05 -19.01
CA SER A 132 -13.74 -23.93 -18.54
C SER A 132 -14.14 -25.14 -17.69
N LYS A 133 -15.10 -24.96 -16.77
CA LYS A 133 -15.63 -26.02 -15.88
C LYS A 133 -14.58 -26.60 -14.93
N SER A 134 -13.74 -25.74 -14.36
CA SER A 134 -12.75 -26.12 -13.34
C SER A 134 -13.30 -25.94 -11.93
N ILE A 135 -12.90 -26.83 -11.01
CA ILE A 135 -13.27 -26.77 -9.59
C ILE A 135 -11.98 -26.76 -8.79
N TYR A 136 -11.79 -25.71 -7.98
CA TYR A 136 -10.63 -25.60 -7.10
C TYR A 136 -11.02 -25.87 -5.65
N PHE A 137 -10.17 -26.60 -4.94
CA PHE A 137 -10.28 -26.89 -3.52
C PHE A 137 -9.24 -26.10 -2.73
N ALA A 138 -9.66 -25.47 -1.63
CA ALA A 138 -8.80 -24.73 -0.74
C ALA A 138 -7.99 -25.68 0.16
N SER A 139 -6.73 -25.33 0.40
CA SER A 139 -5.90 -25.94 1.44
C SER A 139 -5.01 -24.88 2.09
N ALA A 140 -4.55 -25.12 3.32
CA ALA A 140 -3.70 -24.17 4.02
C ALA A 140 -2.72 -24.85 4.97
N LYS A 141 -1.56 -24.22 5.15
CA LYS A 141 -0.66 -24.45 6.27
C LYS A 141 -0.64 -23.18 7.13
N PRO A 142 -1.24 -23.22 8.33
CA PRO A 142 -1.24 -22.07 9.22
C PRO A 142 0.18 -21.66 9.67
N PRO A 143 0.45 -20.37 9.86
CA PRO A 143 1.61 -19.92 10.61
C PRO A 143 1.57 -20.46 12.05
N LEU A 144 2.75 -20.67 12.64
CA LEU A 144 2.86 -21.19 14.01
C LEU A 144 2.08 -20.30 14.99
N GLY A 145 1.18 -20.91 15.78
CA GLY A 145 0.39 -20.17 16.77
C GLY A 145 -0.88 -19.49 16.22
N PHE A 146 -1.22 -19.77 14.95
CA PHE A 146 -2.41 -19.24 14.30
C PHE A 146 -3.20 -20.37 13.62
N SER A 147 -4.49 -20.14 13.39
CA SER A 147 -5.33 -20.96 12.52
C SER A 147 -5.70 -20.18 11.25
N ILE A 148 -5.97 -20.91 10.17
CA ILE A 148 -6.51 -20.37 8.92
C ILE A 148 -7.81 -21.08 8.60
N GLU A 149 -8.85 -20.31 8.30
CA GLU A 149 -10.13 -20.78 7.79
C GLU A 149 -10.44 -20.08 6.46
N ILE A 150 -10.80 -20.86 5.43
CA ILE A 150 -11.13 -20.33 4.10
C ILE A 150 -12.58 -20.64 3.76
N SER A 151 -13.33 -19.63 3.32
CA SER A 151 -14.73 -19.78 2.96
C SER A 151 -15.09 -19.05 1.65
N PRO A 152 -15.78 -19.72 0.70
CA PRO A 152 -16.07 -21.16 0.69
C PRO A 152 -14.78 -21.98 0.48
N PRO A 153 -14.74 -23.27 0.86
CA PRO A 153 -13.55 -24.11 0.63
C PRO A 153 -13.46 -24.67 -0.80
N VAL A 154 -14.49 -24.46 -1.63
CA VAL A 154 -14.57 -24.96 -3.01
C VAL A 154 -15.03 -23.83 -3.93
N LEU A 155 -14.33 -23.66 -5.06
CA LEU A 155 -14.63 -22.64 -6.06
C LEU A 155 -14.84 -23.24 -7.46
N PRO A 156 -16.10 -23.36 -7.91
CA PRO A 156 -16.41 -23.76 -9.28
C PRO A 156 -16.38 -22.56 -10.25
N PHE A 157 -15.69 -22.72 -11.38
CA PHE A 157 -15.59 -21.76 -12.47
C PHE A 157 -16.14 -22.34 -13.77
N ASN A 158 -17.24 -21.77 -14.26
CA ASN A 158 -17.98 -22.34 -15.40
C ASN A 158 -17.38 -21.96 -16.76
N HIS A 159 -16.64 -20.84 -16.83
CA HIS A 159 -16.00 -20.34 -18.05
C HIS A 159 -14.72 -19.56 -17.73
N VAL A 160 -13.88 -19.37 -18.75
CA VAL A 160 -12.68 -18.53 -18.68
C VAL A 160 -13.08 -17.09 -18.40
N GLY A 161 -12.36 -16.40 -17.52
CA GLY A 161 -12.67 -15.04 -17.07
C GLY A 161 -13.69 -14.94 -15.95
N SER A 162 -14.36 -16.05 -15.57
CA SER A 162 -15.28 -16.02 -14.43
C SER A 162 -14.53 -15.73 -13.12
N LYS A 163 -15.14 -14.89 -12.28
CA LYS A 163 -14.57 -14.43 -11.02
C LYS A 163 -15.27 -15.09 -9.83
N ARG A 164 -14.50 -15.42 -8.79
CA ARG A 164 -15.01 -15.94 -7.52
C ARG A 164 -14.34 -15.25 -6.36
N THR A 165 -15.12 -14.96 -5.33
CA THR A 165 -14.65 -14.33 -4.10
C THR A 165 -14.59 -15.37 -3.00
N PHE A 166 -13.58 -15.28 -2.14
CA PHE A 166 -13.47 -16.04 -0.91
C PHE A 166 -12.90 -15.17 0.21
N THR A 167 -13.02 -15.64 1.43
CA THR A 167 -12.44 -15.02 2.62
C THR A 167 -11.40 -15.94 3.25
N ILE A 168 -10.39 -15.32 3.85
CA ILE A 168 -9.37 -15.96 4.68
C ILE A 168 -9.51 -15.38 6.07
N THR A 169 -9.85 -16.20 7.05
CA THR A 169 -9.89 -15.81 8.46
C THR A 169 -8.68 -16.39 9.17
N VAL A 170 -7.90 -15.52 9.82
CA VAL A 170 -6.72 -15.88 10.61
C VAL A 170 -7.01 -15.58 12.07
N LYS A 171 -6.86 -16.57 12.95
CA LYS A 171 -7.10 -16.42 14.40
C LYS A 171 -5.87 -16.81 15.20
N ALA A 172 -5.54 -16.01 16.21
CA ALA A 172 -4.47 -16.26 17.16
C ALA A 172 -4.88 -17.34 18.18
N HIS A 173 -4.01 -18.33 18.41
CA HIS A 173 -4.19 -19.32 19.47
C HIS A 173 -3.68 -18.77 20.80
N ARG A 174 -4.59 -18.27 21.64
CA ARG A 174 -4.25 -17.62 22.92
C ARG A 174 -3.33 -18.44 23.83
N ASP A 175 -3.48 -19.76 23.81
CA ASP A 175 -2.69 -20.74 24.55
C ASP A 175 -1.24 -20.91 24.04
N MET A 176 -0.94 -20.48 22.82
CA MET A 176 0.40 -20.56 22.23
C MET A 176 1.14 -19.21 22.18
N MET A 177 0.55 -18.14 22.71
CA MET A 177 1.08 -16.78 22.60
C MET A 177 2.46 -16.61 23.27
N ASP A 178 2.69 -17.27 24.39
CA ASP A 178 3.98 -17.20 25.10
C ASP A 178 5.15 -17.86 24.34
N ARG A 179 4.83 -18.66 23.31
CA ARG A 179 5.81 -19.37 22.48
C ARG A 179 6.12 -18.66 21.16
N ILE A 180 5.45 -17.54 20.88
CA ILE A 180 5.60 -16.78 19.63
C ILE A 180 6.33 -15.47 19.95
N PRO A 181 7.43 -15.14 19.24
CA PRO A 181 8.06 -13.84 19.40
C PRO A 181 7.11 -12.71 18.95
N LYS A 182 6.76 -11.79 19.86
CA LYS A 182 5.80 -10.71 19.59
C LYS A 182 6.26 -9.76 18.47
N ASP A 183 7.57 -9.60 18.31
CA ASP A 183 8.16 -8.68 17.34
C ASP A 183 8.58 -9.34 16.01
N GLN A 184 8.23 -10.61 15.78
CA GLN A 184 8.62 -11.33 14.57
C GLN A 184 7.43 -11.85 13.77
N TYR A 185 7.61 -11.88 12.45
CA TYR A 185 6.67 -12.54 11.56
C TYR A 185 6.85 -14.05 11.60
N VAL A 186 5.74 -14.76 11.69
CA VAL A 186 5.64 -16.19 11.41
C VAL A 186 4.93 -16.42 10.07
N PHE A 187 5.26 -17.53 9.41
CA PHE A 187 4.88 -17.75 8.02
C PHE A 187 4.06 -19.02 7.81
N GLY A 188 3.12 -18.93 6.89
CA GLY A 188 2.27 -20.01 6.41
C GLY A 188 1.87 -19.77 4.96
N TRP A 189 0.84 -20.48 4.50
CA TRP A 189 0.31 -20.30 3.15
C TRP A 189 -1.10 -20.85 3.03
N TYR A 190 -1.81 -20.42 2.00
CA TYR A 190 -3.00 -21.08 1.49
C TYR A 190 -2.84 -21.36 -0.01
N SER A 191 -3.57 -22.34 -0.52
CA SER A 191 -3.59 -22.63 -1.95
C SER A 191 -4.94 -23.10 -2.45
N TRP A 192 -5.12 -22.97 -3.76
CA TRP A 192 -6.24 -23.49 -4.54
C TRP A 192 -5.71 -24.53 -5.53
N ASN A 193 -6.30 -25.73 -5.50
CA ASN A 193 -5.86 -26.86 -6.32
C ASN A 193 -7.03 -27.50 -7.06
N ASP A 194 -6.89 -27.76 -8.36
CA ASP A 194 -7.89 -28.42 -9.22
C ASP A 194 -7.44 -29.82 -9.73
N GLY A 195 -6.35 -30.36 -9.15
CA GLY A 195 -5.68 -31.58 -9.57
C GLY A 195 -4.53 -31.35 -10.57
N ILE A 196 -4.47 -30.20 -11.23
CA ILE A 196 -3.46 -29.88 -12.26
C ILE A 196 -2.65 -28.64 -11.86
N HIS A 197 -3.34 -27.57 -11.49
CA HIS A 197 -2.79 -26.31 -11.05
C HIS A 197 -2.77 -26.22 -9.53
N ASN A 198 -1.75 -25.58 -8.98
CA ASN A 198 -1.66 -25.27 -7.55
C ASN A 198 -1.35 -23.77 -7.38
N VAL A 199 -2.38 -22.97 -7.12
CA VAL A 199 -2.27 -21.52 -6.94
C VAL A 199 -2.03 -21.24 -5.46
N ARG A 200 -0.78 -21.02 -5.07
CA ARG A 200 -0.37 -20.82 -3.68
C ARG A 200 -0.06 -19.35 -3.37
N SER A 201 -0.53 -18.89 -2.22
CA SER A 201 -0.27 -17.55 -1.68
C SER A 201 0.36 -17.65 -0.29
N PRO A 202 1.51 -17.00 -0.03
CA PRO A 202 2.11 -16.95 1.29
C PRO A 202 1.32 -16.05 2.25
N ILE A 203 1.36 -16.40 3.54
CA ILE A 203 0.81 -15.61 4.65
C ILE A 203 1.94 -15.28 5.63
N ALA A 204 2.04 -14.03 6.04
CA ALA A 204 2.92 -13.57 7.11
C ALA A 204 2.08 -12.89 8.20
N VAL A 205 2.27 -13.31 9.46
CA VAL A 205 1.53 -12.78 10.61
C VAL A 205 2.50 -12.37 11.69
N LYS A 206 2.31 -11.18 12.24
CA LYS A 206 3.00 -10.73 13.46
C LYS A 206 1.96 -10.53 14.54
N LEU A 207 2.22 -11.05 15.74
CA LEU A 207 1.34 -10.81 16.88
C LEU A 207 1.37 -9.32 17.28
N ALA A 208 0.30 -8.85 17.89
CA ALA A 208 0.25 -7.52 18.50
C ALA A 208 1.00 -7.44 19.83
#